data_AF-A0A067SB25-F1
#
_entry.id   AF-A0A067SB25-F1
#
_cell.length_a   1.000
_cell.length_b   1.000
_cell.length_c   1.000
_cell.angle_alpha   90.00
_cell.angle_beta   90.00
_cell.angle_gamma   90.00
#
_symmetry.space_group_name_H-M   'P 1'
#
loop_
_entity.id
_entity.type
_entity.pdbx_description
1 polymer ?
#
loop_
_entity_poly.entity_id
_entity_poly.type
_entity_poly.pdbx_seq_one_letter_code
_entity_poly.pdbx_strand_id
1 'polypeptide(L)'
;KLPGYFEEVSMVVQENHQFSLIDDKAWGNSLPDRRGFVRLGPKGRSFEISHFHRLHCINSIRFSYTLARDGFVKDPEALKSQIKHNNHCFQYLRQSILCRADSSLVPVSDSNQTLSQAGFGVMHRCKNWSQVRKFVLQARARWNDVPYLIEDSTTGKI
;
A
#
# COMPACT_ATOMS: atom_id res chain seq x y z
N LYS A 1 -2.82 11.36 11.65
CA LYS A 1 -3.84 10.29 11.77
C LYS A 1 -5.03 10.68 10.90
N LEU A 2 -5.64 9.73 10.19
CA LEU A 2 -6.90 9.97 9.47
C LEU A 2 -7.99 10.52 10.41
N PRO A 3 -8.79 11.51 9.97
CA PRO A 3 -9.93 12.01 10.75
C PRO A 3 -11.03 10.95 10.81
N GLY A 4 -11.67 10.82 11.97
CA GLY A 4 -12.75 9.85 12.22
C GLY A 4 -12.40 8.74 13.22
N TYR A 5 -13.43 7.98 13.58
CA TYR A 5 -13.31 6.76 14.38
C TYR A 5 -13.19 5.55 13.44
N PHE A 6 -12.28 4.64 13.80
CA PHE A 6 -12.11 3.37 13.11
C PHE A 6 -12.18 2.27 14.17
N GLU A 7 -13.00 1.27 13.93
CA GLU A 7 -13.22 0.15 14.84
C GLU A 7 -12.01 -0.79 14.86
N GLU A 8 -11.91 -1.56 15.93
CA GLU A 8 -11.04 -2.73 15.99
C GLU A 8 -11.84 -3.94 15.52
N VAL A 9 -11.23 -4.73 14.64
CA VAL A 9 -11.85 -5.93 14.08
C VAL A 9 -10.84 -7.05 14.06
N SER A 10 -11.33 -8.27 14.19
CA SER A 10 -10.53 -9.48 14.04
C SER A 10 -10.74 -10.06 12.65
N MET A 11 -9.68 -10.64 12.06
CA MET A 11 -9.77 -11.41 10.83
C MET A 11 -9.11 -12.77 11.01
N VAL A 12 -9.71 -13.79 10.40
CA VAL A 12 -9.08 -15.10 10.26
C VAL A 12 -8.12 -15.02 9.08
N VAL A 13 -6.85 -15.35 9.32
CA VAL A 13 -5.86 -15.50 8.25
C VAL A 13 -6.06 -16.88 7.63
N GLN A 14 -6.29 -16.92 6.33
CA GLN A 14 -6.58 -18.15 5.60
C GLN A 14 -5.72 -18.25 4.35
N GLU A 15 -5.36 -19.46 3.94
CA GLU A 15 -4.67 -19.66 2.66
C GLU A 15 -5.62 -19.28 1.51
N ASN A 16 -5.13 -18.50 0.56
CA ASN A 16 -5.94 -18.04 -0.57
C ASN A 16 -5.15 -18.01 -1.88
N HIS A 17 -5.52 -18.87 -2.82
CA HIS A 17 -4.83 -19.00 -4.11
C HIS A 17 -5.05 -17.80 -5.05
N GLN A 18 -5.94 -16.85 -4.73
CA GLN A 18 -6.24 -15.66 -5.53
C GLN A 18 -5.10 -14.61 -5.58
N PHE A 19 -4.03 -14.77 -4.78
CA PHE A 19 -2.88 -13.86 -4.77
C PHE A 19 -1.59 -14.64 -5.04
N SER A 20 -1.49 -15.20 -6.24
CA SER A 20 -0.27 -15.92 -6.64
C SER A 20 0.91 -14.96 -6.84
N LEU A 21 2.14 -15.47 -6.76
CA LEU A 21 3.39 -14.72 -6.90
C LEU A 21 3.53 -14.01 -8.24
N ILE A 22 2.82 -14.47 -9.28
CA ILE A 22 2.90 -13.92 -10.64
C ILE A 22 1.64 -13.14 -11.05
N ASP A 23 0.63 -13.06 -10.18
CA ASP A 23 -0.62 -12.36 -10.48
C ASP A 23 -0.52 -10.86 -10.13
N ASP A 24 0.18 -10.11 -10.98
CA ASP A 24 0.38 -8.67 -10.78
C ASP A 24 -0.94 -7.90 -10.69
N LYS A 25 -2.00 -8.38 -11.35
CA LYS A 25 -3.33 -7.76 -11.31
C LYS A 25 -3.97 -7.93 -9.94
N ALA A 26 -3.98 -9.14 -9.37
CA ALA A 26 -4.51 -9.39 -8.04
C ALA A 26 -3.77 -8.56 -6.98
N TRP A 27 -2.43 -8.56 -7.05
CA TRP A 27 -1.61 -7.76 -6.14
C TRP A 27 -1.85 -6.25 -6.30
N GLY A 28 -1.99 -5.76 -7.54
CA GLY A 28 -2.35 -4.37 -7.84
C GLY A 28 -3.68 -3.95 -7.21
N ASN A 29 -4.68 -4.84 -7.19
CA ASN A 29 -5.99 -4.60 -6.56
C ASN A 29 -5.94 -4.46 -5.02
N SER A 30 -4.80 -4.76 -4.39
CA SER A 30 -4.60 -4.49 -2.95
C SER A 30 -4.46 -3.01 -2.65
N LEU A 31 -4.10 -2.21 -3.65
CA LEU A 31 -4.06 -0.76 -3.56
C LEU A 31 -5.37 -0.18 -4.12
N PRO A 32 -5.98 0.82 -3.45
CA PRO A 32 -7.02 1.60 -4.09
C PRO A 32 -6.42 2.46 -5.21
N ASP A 33 -7.26 2.97 -6.09
CA ASP A 33 -6.87 3.91 -7.14
C ASP A 33 -5.94 5.02 -6.61
N ARG A 34 -5.00 5.44 -7.46
CA ARG A 34 -3.95 6.40 -7.07
C ARG A 34 -3.18 5.96 -5.82
N ARG A 35 -2.98 4.66 -5.62
CA ARG A 35 -2.13 4.05 -4.58
C ARG A 35 -2.47 4.43 -3.13
N GLY A 36 -3.66 4.97 -2.87
CA GLY A 36 -4.12 5.28 -1.51
C GLY A 36 -3.73 6.67 -0.97
N PHE A 37 -3.29 7.59 -1.83
CA PHE A 37 -3.10 8.98 -1.43
C PHE A 37 -4.44 9.68 -1.13
N VAL A 38 -4.44 10.57 -0.15
CA VAL A 38 -5.60 11.39 0.24
C VAL A 38 -5.25 12.87 0.30
N ARG A 39 -6.24 13.74 0.07
CA ARG A 39 -6.13 15.20 0.25
C ARG A 39 -6.95 15.64 1.43
N LEU A 40 -6.34 16.36 2.37
CA LEU A 40 -6.97 16.77 3.63
C LEU A 40 -6.74 18.25 3.94
N GLY A 41 -7.71 18.84 4.64
CA GLY A 41 -7.69 20.24 5.06
C GLY A 41 -8.14 21.24 3.98
N PRO A 42 -8.30 22.53 4.33
CA PRO A 42 -8.86 23.56 3.44
C PRO A 42 -8.05 23.77 2.15
N LYS A 43 -6.73 23.57 2.22
CA LYS A 43 -5.81 23.70 1.08
C LYS A 43 -5.57 22.39 0.32
N GLY A 44 -6.27 21.30 0.66
CA GLY A 44 -6.18 20.03 -0.05
C GLY A 44 -4.79 19.36 -0.01
N ARG A 45 -4.07 19.46 1.11
CA ARG A 45 -2.71 18.92 1.25
C ARG A 45 -2.70 17.40 1.05
N SER A 46 -1.76 16.90 0.26
CA SER A 46 -1.60 15.48 -0.04
C SER A 46 -0.91 14.72 1.09
N PHE A 47 -1.43 13.54 1.40
CA PHE A 47 -0.86 12.60 2.36
C PHE A 47 -0.90 11.19 1.81
N GLU A 48 0.11 10.41 2.17
CA GLU A 48 0.06 8.97 2.08
C GLU A 48 -0.51 8.38 3.39
N ILE A 49 -1.18 7.24 3.29
CA ILE A 49 -1.58 6.44 4.45
C ILE A 49 -0.61 5.27 4.60
N SER A 50 0.02 5.14 5.77
CA SER A 50 1.04 4.13 6.06
C SER A 50 0.59 2.69 5.78
N HIS A 51 -0.70 2.38 5.92
CA HIS A 51 -1.25 1.07 5.53
C HIS A 51 -1.01 0.74 4.04
N PHE A 52 -1.31 1.68 3.13
CA PHE A 52 -1.14 1.46 1.70
C PHE A 52 0.32 1.46 1.30
N HIS A 53 1.17 2.20 2.01
CA HIS A 53 2.62 2.10 1.87
C HIS A 53 3.12 0.67 2.06
N ARG A 54 2.70 0.02 3.16
CA ARG A 54 3.11 -1.35 3.48
C ARG A 54 2.65 -2.33 2.39
N LEU A 55 1.43 -2.17 1.88
CA LEU A 55 0.91 -2.98 0.77
C LEU A 55 1.67 -2.74 -0.54
N HIS A 56 2.08 -1.50 -0.82
CA HIS A 56 2.92 -1.18 -1.97
C HIS A 56 4.29 -1.84 -1.87
N CYS A 57 4.96 -1.68 -0.73
CA CYS A 57 6.31 -2.20 -0.51
C CYS A 57 6.34 -3.74 -0.61
N ILE A 58 5.39 -4.44 0.01
CA ILE A 58 5.37 -5.91 -0.07
C ILE A 58 5.11 -6.39 -1.51
N ASN A 59 4.28 -5.68 -2.29
CA ASN A 59 4.07 -5.99 -3.70
C ASN A 59 5.34 -5.73 -4.55
N SER A 60 6.04 -4.62 -4.28
CA SER A 60 7.31 -4.30 -4.95
C SER A 60 8.38 -5.37 -4.67
N ILE A 61 8.52 -5.80 -3.42
CA ILE A 61 9.44 -6.88 -3.03
C ILE A 61 9.06 -8.19 -3.73
N ARG A 62 7.77 -8.55 -3.75
CA ARG A 62 7.28 -9.74 -4.48
C ARG A 62 7.64 -9.69 -5.96
N PHE A 63 7.41 -8.55 -6.61
CA PHE A 63 7.69 -8.37 -8.03
C PHE A 63 9.19 -8.55 -8.30
N SER A 64 10.04 -7.84 -7.56
CA SER A 64 11.50 -7.95 -7.67
C SER A 64 12.00 -9.36 -7.36
N TYR A 65 11.44 -10.04 -6.34
CA TYR A 65 11.76 -11.43 -6.03
C TYR A 65 11.44 -12.37 -7.19
N THR A 66 10.27 -12.19 -7.81
CA THR A 66 9.81 -13.03 -8.92
C THR A 66 10.72 -12.86 -10.14
N LEU A 67 11.12 -11.63 -10.45
CA LEU A 67 12.10 -11.34 -11.50
C LEU A 67 13.48 -11.90 -11.19
N ALA A 68 13.98 -11.69 -9.97
CA ALA A 68 15.32 -12.09 -9.57
C ALA A 68 15.49 -13.60 -9.42
N ARG A 69 14.41 -14.35 -9.17
CA ARG A 69 14.47 -15.83 -9.07
C ARG A 69 14.53 -16.50 -10.44
N ASP A 70 14.04 -15.84 -11.49
CA ASP A 70 13.85 -16.50 -12.77
C ASP A 70 15.17 -17.07 -13.32
N GLY A 71 15.17 -18.35 -13.69
CA GLY A 71 16.36 -19.07 -14.17
C GLY A 71 17.38 -19.53 -13.11
N PHE A 72 17.24 -19.18 -11.82
CA PHE A 72 18.23 -19.57 -10.78
C PHE A 72 18.02 -20.97 -10.20
N VAL A 73 16.77 -21.44 -10.09
CA VAL A 73 16.46 -22.78 -9.57
C VAL A 73 16.21 -23.72 -10.75
N LYS A 74 17.14 -24.65 -10.99
CA LYS A 74 17.11 -25.57 -12.14
C LYS A 74 16.33 -26.86 -11.87
N ASP A 75 16.28 -27.29 -10.60
CA ASP A 75 15.51 -28.47 -10.20
C ASP A 75 14.01 -28.14 -10.16
N PRO A 76 13.16 -28.81 -10.98
CA PRO A 76 11.73 -28.55 -11.01
C PRO A 76 11.01 -28.79 -9.68
N GLU A 77 11.40 -29.79 -8.89
CA GLU A 77 10.72 -30.08 -7.62
C GLU A 77 11.12 -29.08 -6.52
N ALA A 78 12.40 -28.71 -6.44
CA ALA A 78 12.83 -27.59 -5.60
C ALA A 78 12.13 -26.28 -5.98
N LEU A 79 12.01 -25.99 -7.28
CA LEU A 79 11.33 -24.79 -7.78
C LEU A 79 9.85 -24.78 -7.35
N LYS A 80 9.14 -25.89 -7.52
CA LYS A 80 7.74 -26.04 -7.13
C LYS A 80 7.54 -25.87 -5.63
N SER A 81 8.39 -26.49 -4.81
CA SER A 81 8.36 -26.36 -3.34
C SER A 81 8.59 -24.90 -2.90
N GLN A 82 9.60 -24.24 -3.47
CA GLN A 82 9.88 -22.83 -3.18
C GLN A 82 8.74 -21.90 -3.61
N ILE A 83 8.17 -22.10 -4.81
CA ILE A 83 7.00 -21.33 -5.26
C ILE A 83 5.85 -21.45 -4.27
N LYS A 84 5.55 -22.68 -3.82
CA LYS A 84 4.46 -22.93 -2.86
C LYS A 84 4.71 -22.20 -1.54
N HIS A 85 5.90 -22.34 -0.98
CA HIS A 85 6.26 -21.68 0.28
C HIS A 85 6.19 -20.15 0.16
N ASN A 86 6.80 -19.58 -0.88
CA ASN A 86 6.84 -18.14 -1.06
C ASN A 86 5.45 -17.56 -1.38
N ASN A 87 4.61 -18.27 -2.13
CA ASN A 87 3.20 -17.89 -2.30
C ASN A 87 2.50 -17.72 -0.95
N HIS A 88 2.57 -18.75 -0.10
CA HIS A 88 1.96 -18.73 1.22
C HIS A 88 2.53 -17.58 2.07
N CYS A 89 3.86 -17.41 2.10
CA CYS A 89 4.52 -16.37 2.89
C CYS A 89 4.10 -14.95 2.46
N PHE A 90 4.11 -14.65 1.16
CA PHE A 90 3.70 -13.33 0.68
C PHE A 90 2.22 -13.05 0.98
N GLN A 91 1.35 -14.06 0.84
CA GLN A 91 -0.07 -13.92 1.20
C GLN A 91 -0.27 -13.70 2.70
N TYR A 92 0.46 -14.42 3.54
CA TYR A 92 0.43 -14.25 4.99
C TYR A 92 0.86 -12.84 5.40
N LEU A 93 1.96 -12.33 4.82
CA LEU A 93 2.44 -10.97 5.05
C LEU A 93 1.41 -9.92 4.61
N ARG A 94 0.83 -10.08 3.42
CA ARG A 94 -0.27 -9.22 2.94
C ARG A 94 -1.45 -9.21 3.91
N GLN A 95 -1.90 -10.38 4.37
CA GLN A 95 -3.01 -10.50 5.31
C GLN A 95 -2.67 -9.91 6.69
N SER A 96 -1.42 -10.03 7.14
CA SER A 96 -0.94 -9.40 8.38
C SER A 96 -0.99 -7.87 8.28
N ILE A 97 -0.64 -7.30 7.13
CA ILE A 97 -0.76 -5.85 6.86
C ILE A 97 -2.23 -5.41 6.85
N LEU A 98 -3.15 -6.24 6.32
CA LEU A 98 -4.59 -5.98 6.34
C LEU A 98 -5.20 -6.09 7.75
N CYS A 99 -4.77 -7.08 8.53
CA CYS A 99 -5.22 -7.27 9.92
C CYS A 99 -4.90 -6.03 10.78
N ARG A 100 -3.78 -5.38 10.49
CA ARG A 100 -3.27 -4.24 11.27
C ARG A 100 -3.10 -3.00 10.40
N ALA A 101 -4.21 -2.45 9.88
CA ALA A 101 -4.12 -1.27 9.02
C ALA A 101 -3.67 -0.03 9.79
N ASP A 102 -2.52 0.49 9.37
CA ASP A 102 -1.94 1.68 9.94
C ASP A 102 -2.57 2.96 9.37
N SER A 103 -3.36 3.63 10.20
CA SER A 103 -4.11 4.85 9.85
C SER A 103 -3.28 6.14 9.96
N SER A 104 -1.96 6.03 10.14
CA SER A 104 -1.06 7.17 10.18
C SER A 104 -0.94 7.85 8.82
N LEU A 105 -0.85 9.18 8.87
CA LEU A 105 -0.69 10.03 7.69
C LEU A 105 0.79 10.40 7.58
N VAL A 106 1.36 10.16 6.42
CA VAL A 106 2.71 10.60 6.08
C VAL A 106 2.58 11.78 5.11
N PRO A 107 3.09 12.98 5.46
CA PRO A 107 3.06 14.11 4.54
C PRO A 107 3.83 13.81 3.26
N VAL A 108 3.24 14.17 2.13
CA VAL A 108 3.96 14.15 0.84
C VAL A 108 4.63 15.51 0.64
N SER A 109 5.88 15.51 0.19
CA SER A 109 6.64 16.69 -0.24
C SER A 109 7.14 16.50 -1.67
N ASP A 110 7.59 17.57 -2.32
CA ASP A 110 8.12 17.49 -3.70
C ASP A 110 9.35 16.58 -3.80
N SER A 111 10.10 16.42 -2.70
CA SER A 111 11.23 15.49 -2.56
C SER A 111 10.84 14.04 -2.23
N ASN A 112 9.56 13.77 -1.94
CA ASN A 112 9.05 12.48 -1.46
C ASN A 112 7.76 12.06 -2.21
N GLN A 113 7.73 12.33 -3.51
CA GLN A 113 6.62 11.97 -4.40
C GLN A 113 6.53 10.47 -4.70
N THR A 114 7.60 9.72 -4.37
CA THR A 114 7.65 8.28 -4.46
C THR A 114 7.40 7.65 -3.09
N LEU A 115 6.75 6.48 -3.08
CA LEU A 115 6.47 5.66 -1.89
C LEU A 115 7.78 5.07 -1.30
N SER A 116 8.88 5.80 -1.30
CA SER A 116 10.23 5.30 -0.98
C SER A 116 10.88 5.98 0.22
N GLN A 117 10.35 7.12 0.71
CA GLN A 117 10.86 7.77 1.95
C GLN A 117 9.78 7.99 3.02
N ALA A 118 8.61 7.34 2.90
CA ALA A 118 7.47 7.63 3.74
C ALA A 118 7.38 6.69 4.97
N GLY A 119 7.58 7.24 6.18
CA GLY A 119 7.12 6.60 7.42
C GLY A 119 8.12 6.49 8.58
N PHE A 120 9.39 6.86 8.41
CA PHE A 120 10.33 6.92 9.55
C PHE A 120 10.01 8.15 10.41
N GLY A 121 9.94 7.98 11.74
CA GLY A 121 9.76 9.08 12.70
C GLY A 121 8.30 9.51 12.98
N VAL A 122 7.29 8.72 12.58
CA VAL A 122 5.87 9.01 12.88
C VAL A 122 5.23 7.97 13.80
N MET A 123 4.30 8.42 14.65
CA MET A 123 3.54 7.54 15.54
C MET A 123 2.50 6.74 14.77
N HIS A 124 2.44 5.42 14.99
CA HIS A 124 1.60 4.46 14.27
C HIS A 124 0.33 4.05 15.05
N ARG A 125 -0.83 3.91 14.39
CA ARG A 125 -2.10 3.44 15.02
C ARG A 125 -2.87 2.45 14.15
N CYS A 126 -3.19 1.30 14.72
CA CYS A 126 -3.63 0.10 14.02
C CYS A 126 -5.14 -0.10 14.11
N LYS A 127 -5.84 -0.20 12.98
CA LYS A 127 -7.32 -0.12 12.86
C LYS A 127 -7.87 -0.99 11.71
N ASN A 128 -9.19 -1.06 11.57
CA ASN A 128 -9.88 -1.81 10.50
C ASN A 128 -9.52 -1.28 9.08
N TRP A 129 -8.91 -2.13 8.25
CA TRP A 129 -8.48 -1.78 6.89
C TRP A 129 -9.63 -1.40 5.94
N SER A 130 -10.78 -2.04 6.08
CA SER A 130 -11.92 -1.81 5.18
C SER A 130 -12.51 -0.41 5.36
N GLN A 131 -12.54 0.07 6.61
CA GLN A 131 -12.95 1.45 6.94
C GLN A 131 -11.91 2.46 6.45
N VAL A 132 -10.61 2.16 6.56
CA VAL A 132 -9.54 2.99 5.99
C VAL A 132 -9.68 3.09 4.47
N ARG A 133 -9.90 1.97 3.76
CA ARG A 133 -10.12 1.96 2.31
C ARG A 133 -11.38 2.73 1.92
N LYS A 134 -12.47 2.55 2.64
CA LYS A 134 -13.72 3.29 2.41
C LYS A 134 -13.52 4.80 2.56
N PHE A 135 -12.78 5.23 3.59
CA PHE A 135 -12.45 6.64 3.79
C PHE A 135 -11.70 7.21 2.58
N VAL A 136 -10.67 6.53 2.07
CA VAL A 136 -9.91 7.00 0.89
C VAL A 136 -10.83 7.20 -0.32
N LEU A 137 -11.65 6.21 -0.61
CA LEU A 137 -12.57 6.26 -1.75
C LEU A 137 -13.57 7.42 -1.63
N GLN A 138 -14.09 7.68 -0.42
CA GLN A 138 -15.00 8.79 -0.15
C GLN A 138 -14.31 10.16 -0.16
N ALA A 139 -13.12 10.26 0.42
CA ALA A 139 -12.34 11.50 0.45
C ALA A 139 -11.98 11.94 -0.98
N ARG A 140 -11.71 10.99 -1.88
CA ARG A 140 -11.43 11.27 -3.29
C ARG A 140 -12.63 11.90 -4.02
N ALA A 141 -13.85 11.43 -3.77
CA ALA A 141 -15.04 11.95 -4.43
C ALA A 141 -15.21 13.47 -4.24
N ARG A 142 -14.68 14.03 -3.14
CA ARG A 142 -14.71 15.48 -2.85
C ARG A 142 -13.74 16.31 -3.70
N TRP A 143 -12.79 15.69 -4.37
CA TRP A 143 -11.70 16.35 -5.09
C TRP A 143 -11.53 15.83 -6.52
N ASN A 144 -12.54 15.14 -7.08
CA ASN A 144 -12.47 14.57 -8.42
C ASN A 144 -12.26 15.63 -9.51
N ASP A 145 -12.80 16.83 -9.32
CA ASP A 145 -12.76 17.94 -10.29
C ASP A 145 -11.70 19.00 -9.98
N VAL A 146 -10.88 18.79 -8.95
CA VAL A 146 -9.82 19.75 -8.55
C VAL A 146 -8.46 19.23 -9.03
N PRO A 147 -7.79 19.93 -9.97
CA PRO A 147 -6.49 19.53 -10.48
C PRO A 147 -5.46 19.31 -9.39
N TYR A 148 -4.47 18.47 -9.66
CA TYR A 148 -3.35 18.37 -8.73
C TYR A 148 -2.51 19.65 -8.82
N LEU A 149 -2.49 20.45 -7.75
CA LEU A 149 -1.38 21.37 -7.52
C LEU A 149 -0.13 20.51 -7.31
N ILE A 150 0.60 20.31 -8.40
CA ILE A 150 2.02 19.98 -8.34
C ILE A 150 2.66 21.35 -8.12
N GLU A 151 3.16 21.64 -6.92
CA GLU A 151 4.07 22.76 -6.77
C GLU A 151 5.28 22.42 -7.62
N ASP A 152 5.44 23.15 -8.71
CA ASP A 152 6.58 23.00 -9.59
C ASP A 152 7.81 23.51 -8.85
N SER A 153 8.60 22.57 -8.32
CA SER A 153 9.86 22.84 -7.64
C SER A 153 10.90 23.54 -8.52
N THR A 154 10.60 23.85 -9.80
CA THR A 154 11.50 24.56 -10.71
C THR A 154 11.27 26.07 -10.82
N THR A 155 10.16 26.65 -10.31
CA THR A 155 9.87 28.07 -10.58
C THR A 155 10.13 29.06 -9.46
N GLY A 156 10.35 28.61 -8.21
CA GLY A 156 10.99 29.40 -7.15
C GLY A 156 10.63 30.89 -7.09
N LYS A 157 9.35 31.26 -7.21
CA LYS A 157 8.89 32.65 -7.04
C LYS A 157 7.60 32.69 -6.23
N ILE A 158 7.68 33.54 -5.20
CA ILE A 158 6.66 33.92 -4.21
C ILE A 158 5.42 34.47 -4.91
#